data_AF-A0A8B7IEB1-F1
#
_entry.id   AF-A0A8B7IEB1-F1
#
_cell.length_a   1.000
_cell.length_b   1.000
_cell.length_c   1.000
_cell.angle_alpha   90.00
_cell.angle_beta   90.00
_cell.angle_gamma   90.00
#
_symmetry.space_group_name_H-M   'P 1'
#
loop_
_entity.id
_entity.type
_entity.pdbx_description
1 polymer ?
#
loop_
_entity_poly.entity_id
_entity_poly.type
_entity_poly.pdbx_seq_one_letter_code
_entity_poly.pdbx_strand_id
1 'polypeptide(L)'
;MDMWSEMRNGEGQKYPKGYKASSLGGIVIVERTQISDQYFLAVQKLVVLELGMVLLPVANQGEASQLIIQLVREQSKDRSSNPFLHKQCSQLAEASVFRTVQQIPGVGKTKALLLLQQFGSIHRLCNASVKELEPVVGQTVAQQIYTFFTLCS
;
A
#
# COMPACT_ATOMS: atom_id res chain seq x y z
N MET A 1 37.43 -12.07 -16.68
CA MET A 1 36.72 -11.32 -17.72
C MET A 1 35.49 -10.73 -17.04
N ASP A 2 35.59 -9.47 -16.61
CA ASP A 2 34.60 -8.85 -15.73
C ASP A 2 33.27 -8.62 -16.45
N MET A 3 32.18 -9.07 -15.81
CA MET A 3 30.77 -8.86 -16.20
C MET A 3 30.44 -7.36 -16.45
N TRP A 4 31.27 -6.47 -15.91
CA TRP A 4 31.18 -5.02 -16.02
C TRP A 4 31.76 -4.44 -17.31
N SER A 5 32.68 -5.14 -17.99
CA SER A 5 33.18 -4.70 -19.30
C SER A 5 32.16 -4.95 -20.42
N GLU A 6 31.28 -5.94 -20.25
CA GLU A 6 30.26 -6.31 -21.23
C GLU A 6 29.08 -5.32 -21.28
N MET A 7 28.88 -4.50 -20.24
CA MET A 7 27.85 -3.45 -20.24
C MET A 7 28.30 -2.14 -20.90
N ARG A 8 29.60 -1.96 -21.16
CA ARG A 8 30.17 -0.69 -21.67
C ARG A 8 30.25 -0.63 -23.20
N ASN A 9 30.31 -1.77 -23.86
CA ASN A 9 30.35 -1.85 -25.32
C ASN A 9 28.95 -2.18 -25.81
N GLY A 10 28.30 -1.22 -26.47
CA GLY A 10 26.97 -1.35 -27.06
C GLY A 10 26.92 -2.27 -28.29
N GLU A 11 27.40 -3.51 -28.14
CA GLU A 11 27.29 -4.56 -29.15
C GLU A 11 26.73 -5.82 -28.52
N GLY A 12 25.52 -6.19 -28.95
CA GLY A 12 24.99 -7.53 -28.73
C GLY A 12 24.38 -7.77 -27.36
N GLN A 13 23.16 -7.29 -27.21
CA GLN A 13 22.06 -7.84 -26.41
C GLN A 13 22.25 -9.32 -25.97
N LYS A 14 23.06 -9.55 -24.93
CA LYS A 14 23.15 -10.81 -24.19
C LYS A 14 22.54 -10.62 -22.81
N TYR A 15 21.29 -10.21 -22.79
CA TYR A 15 20.49 -10.56 -21.65
C TYR A 15 20.34 -12.10 -21.68
N PRO A 16 20.51 -12.84 -20.56
CA PRO A 16 20.37 -14.30 -20.51
C PRO A 16 18.95 -14.73 -20.88
N LYS A 17 18.73 -15.19 -22.12
CA LYS A 17 17.46 -15.70 -22.68
C LYS A 17 16.55 -16.29 -21.60
N GLY A 18 15.64 -15.50 -21.02
CA GLY A 18 14.81 -15.93 -19.88
C GLY A 18 13.92 -14.89 -19.22
N TYR A 19 14.15 -13.59 -19.41
CA TYR A 19 13.37 -12.49 -18.78
C TYR A 19 12.05 -12.16 -19.51
N LYS A 20 11.69 -12.89 -20.58
CA LYS A 20 10.31 -12.86 -21.10
C LYS A 20 9.43 -13.76 -20.25
N ALA A 21 9.19 -13.31 -19.03
CA ALA A 21 8.16 -13.85 -18.18
C ALA A 21 7.51 -12.67 -17.47
N SER A 22 6.52 -12.08 -18.13
CA SER A 22 5.55 -11.17 -17.52
C SER A 22 4.78 -11.80 -16.34
N SER A 23 5.12 -13.03 -15.95
CA SER A 23 4.61 -13.78 -14.81
C SER A 23 5.66 -14.31 -13.82
N LEU A 24 6.98 -14.20 -14.10
CA LEU A 24 8.01 -14.57 -13.10
C LEU A 24 8.53 -13.30 -12.43
N GLY A 25 8.21 -13.14 -11.14
CA GLY A 25 8.81 -12.11 -10.29
C GLY A 25 10.29 -12.39 -10.04
N GLY A 26 11.14 -12.07 -11.01
CA GLY A 26 12.58 -12.24 -10.93
C GLY A 26 13.21 -11.35 -9.85
N ILE A 27 14.13 -11.92 -9.07
CA ILE A 27 14.97 -11.20 -8.10
C ILE A 27 16.40 -11.20 -8.65
N VAL A 28 16.98 -10.02 -8.80
CA VAL A 28 18.38 -9.83 -9.20
C VAL A 28 19.21 -9.57 -7.95
N ILE A 29 20.25 -10.36 -7.74
CA ILE A 29 21.21 -10.17 -6.64
C ILE A 29 22.50 -9.62 -7.25
N VAL A 30 23.00 -8.49 -6.74
CA VAL A 30 24.21 -7.83 -7.26
C VAL A 30 25.23 -7.59 -6.16
N GLU A 31 26.48 -7.92 -6.43
CA GLU A 31 27.57 -7.64 -5.49
C GLU A 31 27.97 -6.17 -5.54
N ARG A 32 27.78 -5.48 -4.42
CA ARG A 32 28.09 -4.07 -4.20
C ARG A 32 29.30 -3.96 -3.28
N THR A 33 30.46 -3.75 -3.87
CA THR A 33 31.72 -3.46 -3.19
C THR A 33 32.08 -1.99 -3.39
N GLN A 34 33.09 -1.49 -2.67
CA GLN A 34 33.57 -0.10 -2.82
C GLN A 34 33.95 0.26 -4.27
N ILE A 35 34.29 -0.73 -5.09
CA ILE A 35 34.72 -0.56 -6.49
C ILE A 35 33.52 -0.61 -7.46
N SER A 36 32.51 -1.45 -7.18
CA SER A 36 31.31 -1.59 -8.02
C SER A 36 30.20 -0.58 -7.70
N ASP A 37 30.34 0.18 -6.60
CA ASP A 37 29.37 1.18 -6.14
C ASP A 37 29.00 2.21 -7.23
N GLN A 38 30.00 2.69 -7.96
CA GLN A 38 29.85 3.69 -9.02
C GLN A 38 28.91 3.26 -10.17
N TYR A 39 28.73 1.95 -10.38
CA TYR A 39 27.86 1.39 -11.42
C TYR A 39 26.48 0.97 -10.88
N PHE A 40 26.32 0.90 -9.56
CA PHE A 40 25.11 0.39 -8.92
C PHE A 40 23.87 1.24 -9.27
N LEU A 41 24.01 2.56 -9.35
CA LEU A 41 22.89 3.45 -9.66
C LEU A 41 22.30 3.19 -11.06
N ALA A 42 23.16 2.95 -12.05
CA ALA A 42 22.72 2.64 -13.42
C ALA A 42 21.97 1.30 -13.46
N VAL A 43 22.50 0.29 -12.76
CA VAL A 43 21.86 -1.04 -12.65
C VAL A 43 20.54 -0.96 -11.89
N GLN A 44 20.47 -0.19 -10.80
CA GLN A 44 19.24 0.01 -10.03
C GLN A 44 18.15 0.67 -10.88
N LYS A 45 18.50 1.71 -11.64
CA LYS A 45 17.55 2.38 -12.54
C LYS A 45 16.98 1.38 -13.56
N LEU A 46 17.85 0.63 -14.23
CA LEU A 46 17.44 -0.36 -15.23
C LEU A 46 16.58 -1.47 -14.60
N VAL A 47 17.04 -2.11 -13.53
CA VAL A 47 16.39 -3.29 -12.96
C VAL A 47 15.08 -2.94 -12.25
N VAL A 48 15.09 -1.90 -11.43
CA VAL A 48 13.93 -1.56 -10.57
C VAL A 48 12.92 -0.70 -11.31
N LEU A 49 13.37 0.32 -12.05
CA LEU A 49 12.46 1.27 -12.68
C LEU A 49 12.05 0.85 -14.10
N GLU A 50 12.99 0.37 -14.92
CA GLU A 50 12.69 0.03 -16.31
C GLU A 50 12.17 -1.41 -16.46
N LEU A 51 12.72 -2.36 -15.71
CA LEU A 51 12.32 -3.78 -15.77
C LEU A 51 11.29 -4.18 -14.70
N GLY A 52 11.06 -3.35 -13.68
CA GLY A 52 10.09 -3.63 -12.61
C GLY A 52 10.44 -4.85 -11.75
N MET A 53 11.71 -5.23 -11.69
CA MET A 53 12.21 -6.38 -10.92
C MET A 53 12.77 -5.95 -9.57
N VAL A 54 12.92 -6.91 -8.66
CA VAL A 54 13.55 -6.68 -7.35
C VAL A 54 15.07 -6.75 -7.49
N LEU A 55 15.78 -5.74 -6.99
CA LEU A 55 17.25 -5.72 -6.92
C LEU A 55 17.71 -5.80 -5.45
N LEU A 56 18.54 -6.77 -5.12
CA LEU A 56 19.12 -6.96 -3.79
C LEU A 56 20.65 -6.77 -3.83
N PRO A 57 21.21 -5.70 -3.25
CA PRO A 57 22.65 -5.54 -3.13
C PRO A 57 23.21 -6.43 -2.02
N VAL A 58 24.38 -7.03 -2.26
CA VAL A 58 25.15 -7.82 -1.28
C VAL A 58 26.60 -7.41 -1.28
N ALA A 59 27.27 -7.41 -0.13
CA ALA A 59 28.68 -7.08 0.00
C ALA A 59 29.61 -8.25 -0.38
N ASN A 60 29.12 -9.49 -0.29
CA ASN A 60 29.86 -10.70 -0.62
C ASN A 60 28.94 -11.91 -0.86
N GLN A 61 29.52 -13.01 -1.35
CA GLN A 61 28.80 -14.27 -1.58
C GLN A 61 28.22 -14.89 -0.31
N GLY A 62 28.84 -14.69 0.86
CA GLY A 62 28.33 -15.18 2.14
C GLY A 62 26.98 -14.53 2.48
N GLU A 63 26.88 -13.21 2.33
CA GLU A 63 25.63 -12.47 2.49
C GLU A 63 24.58 -12.91 1.45
N ALA A 64 24.99 -13.12 0.19
CA ALA A 64 24.11 -13.64 -0.85
C ALA A 64 23.51 -15.00 -0.45
N SER A 65 24.32 -15.90 0.11
CA SER A 65 23.86 -17.22 0.55
C SER A 65 22.81 -17.12 1.66
N GLN A 66 23.03 -16.24 2.64
CA GLN A 66 22.09 -16.02 3.75
C GLN A 66 20.79 -15.39 3.25
N LEU A 67 20.86 -14.41 2.35
CA LEU A 67 19.67 -13.81 1.75
C LEU A 67 18.84 -14.82 0.97
N ILE A 68 19.46 -15.70 0.18
CA ILE A 68 18.76 -16.75 -0.56
C ILE A 68 18.06 -17.71 0.40
N ILE A 69 18.74 -18.15 1.46
CA ILE A 69 18.13 -19.00 2.50
C ILE A 69 16.91 -18.31 3.11
N GLN A 70 17.01 -17.01 3.38
CA GLN A 70 15.93 -16.24 3.99
C GLN A 70 14.74 -16.06 3.04
N LEU A 71 15.00 -15.84 1.74
CA LEU A 71 13.97 -15.79 0.70
C LEU A 71 13.22 -17.12 0.58
N VAL A 72 13.92 -18.25 0.57
CA VAL A 72 13.29 -19.58 0.51
C VAL A 72 12.46 -19.84 1.76
N ARG A 73 12.98 -19.49 2.94
CA ARG A 73 12.23 -19.60 4.20
C ARG A 73 10.97 -18.76 4.18
N GLU A 74 11.04 -17.51 3.71
CA GLU A 74 9.88 -16.63 3.65
C GLU A 74 8.83 -17.10 2.64
N GLN A 75 9.25 -17.63 1.49
CA GLN A 75 8.34 -18.24 0.50
C GLN A 75 7.66 -19.52 1.03
N SER A 76 8.31 -20.25 1.94
CA SER A 76 7.73 -21.46 2.54
C SER A 76 6.74 -21.19 3.67
N LYS A 77 6.65 -19.95 4.17
CA LYS A 77 5.70 -19.57 5.22
C LYS A 77 4.33 -19.24 4.63
N ASP A 78 3.30 -19.43 5.43
CA ASP A 78 1.96 -18.96 5.09
C ASP A 78 1.96 -17.44 4.85
N ARG A 79 1.22 -17.00 3.83
CA ARG A 79 1.11 -15.58 3.47
C ARG A 79 0.58 -14.70 4.61
N SER A 80 -0.15 -15.30 5.56
CA SER A 80 -0.66 -14.66 6.78
C SER A 80 0.42 -14.38 7.82
N SER A 81 1.59 -15.02 7.74
CA SER A 81 2.73 -14.72 8.62
C SER A 81 3.42 -13.41 8.27
N ASN A 82 3.22 -12.89 7.06
CA ASN A 82 3.75 -11.59 6.67
C ASN A 82 2.83 -10.47 7.22
N PRO A 83 3.29 -9.64 8.17
CA PRO A 83 2.47 -8.60 8.80
C PRO A 83 2.04 -7.51 7.81
N PHE A 84 2.76 -7.32 6.72
CA PHE A 84 2.41 -6.35 5.66
C PHE A 84 1.35 -6.89 4.69
N LEU A 85 1.12 -8.20 4.68
CA LEU A 85 0.08 -8.85 3.87
C LEU A 85 -1.14 -9.25 4.70
N HIS A 86 -1.15 -8.91 6.00
CA HIS A 86 -2.26 -9.18 6.88
C HIS A 86 -3.53 -8.55 6.29
N LYS A 87 -4.52 -9.38 5.94
CA LYS A 87 -5.83 -8.90 5.48
C LYS A 87 -6.43 -8.08 6.61
N GLN A 88 -6.63 -6.79 6.37
CA GLN A 88 -7.24 -5.90 7.36
C GLN A 88 -8.60 -6.48 7.76
N CYS A 89 -8.69 -6.93 9.01
CA CYS A 89 -9.89 -7.52 9.55
C CYS A 89 -10.98 -6.44 9.51
N SER A 90 -12.12 -6.75 8.90
CA SER A 90 -13.29 -5.87 8.71
C SER A 90 -13.87 -5.31 10.02
N GLN A 91 -13.40 -5.78 11.17
CA GLN A 91 -13.79 -5.33 12.51
C GLN A 91 -13.54 -3.84 12.77
N LEU A 92 -12.61 -3.20 12.05
CA LEU A 92 -12.32 -1.76 12.22
C LEU A 92 -13.30 -0.83 11.48
N ALA A 93 -14.17 -1.37 10.62
CA ALA A 93 -15.08 -0.55 9.82
C ALA A 93 -16.07 0.23 10.71
N GLU A 94 -16.65 -0.40 11.73
CA GLU A 94 -17.65 0.25 12.59
C GLU A 94 -17.07 1.39 13.44
N ALA A 95 -15.90 1.17 14.05
CA ALA A 95 -15.23 2.21 14.84
C ALA A 95 -14.80 3.40 13.97
N SER A 96 -14.35 3.12 12.75
CA SER A 96 -13.95 4.16 11.79
C SER A 96 -15.16 4.96 11.31
N VAL A 97 -16.27 4.27 10.97
CA VAL A 97 -17.53 4.90 10.59
C VAL A 97 -18.07 5.79 11.70
N PHE A 98 -18.05 5.33 12.95
CA PHE A 98 -18.42 6.12 14.12
C PHE A 98 -17.56 7.37 14.28
N ARG A 99 -16.23 7.25 14.10
CA ARG A 99 -15.30 8.38 14.17
C ARG A 99 -15.55 9.40 13.06
N THR A 100 -15.89 8.95 11.86
CA THR A 100 -16.22 9.82 10.73
C THR A 100 -17.48 10.63 11.02
N VAL A 101 -18.53 9.99 11.56
CA VAL A 101 -19.78 10.70 11.93
C VAL A 101 -19.55 11.71 13.06
N GLN A 102 -18.60 11.45 13.97
CA GLN A 102 -18.20 12.43 14.99
C GLN A 102 -17.46 13.66 14.46
N GLN A 103 -16.94 13.64 13.23
CA GLN A 103 -16.32 14.83 12.65
C GLN A 103 -17.35 15.85 12.16
N ILE A 104 -18.64 15.47 12.12
CA ILE A 104 -19.70 16.37 11.70
C ILE A 104 -19.93 17.44 12.79
N PRO A 105 -19.94 18.73 12.44
CA PRO A 105 -20.17 19.80 13.40
C PRO A 105 -21.46 19.59 14.21
N GLY A 106 -21.37 19.70 15.54
CA GLY A 106 -22.51 19.52 16.44
C GLY A 106 -22.91 18.06 16.73
N VAL A 107 -22.20 17.08 16.15
CA VAL A 107 -22.42 15.64 16.38
C VAL A 107 -21.38 15.07 17.35
N GLY A 108 -21.78 14.93 18.62
CA GLY A 108 -20.98 14.25 19.64
C GLY A 108 -21.15 12.73 19.63
N LYS A 109 -20.51 12.03 20.59
CA LYS A 109 -20.52 10.55 20.70
C LYS A 109 -21.92 9.94 20.69
N THR A 110 -22.83 10.48 21.51
CA THR A 110 -24.21 9.98 21.64
C THR A 110 -25.02 10.19 20.36
N LYS A 111 -24.92 11.38 19.76
CA LYS A 111 -25.62 11.73 18.52
C LYS A 111 -25.10 10.90 17.34
N ALA A 112 -23.79 10.69 17.26
CA ALA A 112 -23.19 9.85 16.23
C ALA A 112 -23.74 8.40 16.29
N LEU A 113 -23.92 7.86 17.51
CA LEU A 113 -24.44 6.51 17.69
C LEU A 113 -25.90 6.42 17.26
N LEU A 114 -26.74 7.38 17.67
CA LEU A 114 -28.15 7.42 17.28
C LEU A 114 -28.34 7.62 15.77
N LEU A 115 -27.53 8.47 15.14
CA LEU A 115 -27.55 8.68 13.68
C LEU A 115 -27.16 7.39 12.95
N LEU A 116 -26.14 6.68 13.41
CA LEU A 116 -25.74 5.41 12.79
C LEU A 116 -26.77 4.29 13.03
N GLN A 117 -27.44 4.27 14.18
CA GLN A 117 -28.57 3.36 14.43
C GLN A 117 -29.77 3.64 13.50
N GLN A 118 -30.09 4.92 13.27
CA GLN A 118 -31.24 5.31 12.46
C GLN A 118 -31.00 5.14 10.95
N PHE A 119 -29.84 5.55 10.45
CA PHE A 119 -29.56 5.58 9.01
C PHE A 119 -28.74 4.37 8.52
N GLY A 120 -28.04 3.66 9.41
CA GLY A 120 -27.31 2.42 9.11
C GLY A 120 -26.08 2.55 8.20
N SER A 121 -25.86 3.70 7.56
CA SER A 121 -24.69 3.97 6.71
C SER A 121 -24.45 5.47 6.58
N ILE A 122 -23.19 5.85 6.34
CA ILE A 122 -22.81 7.25 6.08
C ILE A 122 -23.50 7.76 4.81
N HIS A 123 -23.63 6.92 3.77
CA HIS A 123 -24.28 7.31 2.52
C HIS A 123 -25.76 7.72 2.71
N ARG A 124 -26.53 6.97 3.53
CA ARG A 124 -27.91 7.35 3.85
C ARG A 124 -27.96 8.60 4.72
N LEU A 125 -27.01 8.78 5.63
CA LEU A 125 -26.91 9.98 6.46
C LEU A 125 -26.67 11.24 5.61
N CYS A 126 -25.78 11.20 4.63
CA CYS A 126 -25.49 12.34 3.75
C CYS A 126 -26.71 12.76 2.91
N ASN A 127 -27.55 11.80 2.52
CA ASN A 127 -28.73 12.05 1.69
C ASN A 127 -30.02 12.28 2.51
N ALA A 128 -29.93 12.27 3.85
CA ALA A 128 -31.08 12.45 4.71
C ALA A 128 -31.58 13.91 4.66
N SER A 129 -32.89 14.07 4.65
CA SER A 129 -33.52 15.39 4.73
C SER A 129 -33.47 15.95 6.16
N VAL A 130 -33.59 17.28 6.29
CA VAL A 130 -33.62 17.95 7.61
C VAL A 130 -34.73 17.37 8.51
N LYS A 131 -35.88 17.01 7.93
CA LYS A 131 -37.03 16.42 8.65
C LYS A 131 -36.73 15.04 9.25
N GLU A 132 -35.84 14.27 8.61
CA GLU A 132 -35.45 12.95 9.09
C GLU A 132 -34.34 13.04 10.16
N LEU A 133 -33.53 14.10 10.12
CA LEU A 133 -32.47 14.36 11.08
C LEU A 133 -32.99 15.01 12.39
N GLU A 134 -33.99 15.88 12.28
CA GLU A 134 -34.61 16.62 13.40
C GLU A 134 -34.97 15.74 14.62
N PRO A 135 -35.66 14.57 14.48
CA PRO A 135 -36.03 13.76 15.64
C PRO A 135 -34.84 13.17 16.40
N VAL A 136 -33.65 13.10 15.78
CA VAL A 136 -32.46 12.48 16.37
C VAL A 136 -31.53 13.51 17.00
N VAL A 137 -31.35 14.67 16.36
CA VAL A 137 -30.34 15.66 16.78
C VAL A 137 -30.89 17.04 17.16
N GLY A 138 -32.18 17.28 16.91
CA GLY A 138 -32.86 18.57 17.05
C GLY A 138 -32.68 19.48 15.84
N GLN A 139 -33.60 20.43 15.66
CA GLN A 139 -33.71 21.25 14.45
C GLN A 139 -32.42 22.02 14.08
N THR A 140 -31.79 22.67 15.07
CA THR A 140 -30.56 23.45 14.84
C THR A 140 -29.42 22.58 14.32
N VAL A 141 -29.24 21.39 14.90
CA VAL A 141 -28.16 20.48 14.50
C VAL A 141 -28.51 19.78 13.19
N ALA A 142 -29.78 19.43 12.96
CA ALA A 142 -30.24 18.87 11.69
C ALA A 142 -29.94 19.80 10.51
N GLN A 143 -30.20 21.11 10.66
CA GLN A 143 -29.86 22.12 9.67
C GLN A 143 -28.34 22.22 9.45
N GLN A 144 -27.54 22.20 10.53
CA GLN A 144 -26.07 22.23 10.43
C GLN A 144 -25.51 21.02 9.67
N ILE A 145 -26.01 19.82 9.95
CA ILE A 145 -25.61 18.59 9.26
C ILE A 145 -25.97 18.66 7.77
N TYR A 146 -27.21 19.05 7.45
CA TYR A 146 -27.65 19.17 6.05
C TYR A 146 -26.84 20.22 5.28
N THR A 147 -26.59 21.36 5.91
CA THR A 147 -25.76 22.45 5.38
C THR A 147 -24.32 21.97 5.15
N PHE A 148 -23.74 21.24 6.11
CA PHE A 148 -22.40 20.66 6.01
C PHE A 148 -22.26 19.73 4.79
N PHE A 149 -23.24 18.88 4.51
CA PHE A 149 -23.18 17.99 3.35
C PHE A 149 -23.51 18.68 2.02
N THR A 150 -24.37 19.70 2.03
CA THR A 150 -24.78 20.42 0.81
C THR A 150 -23.74 21.44 0.33
N LEU A 151 -23.01 22.09 1.24
CA LEU A 151 -21.95 23.06 0.90
C LEU A 151 -20.60 22.42 0.55
N CYS A 152 -20.40 21.14 0.87
CA CYS A 152 -19.19 20.39 0.53
C CYS A 152 -19.35 19.50 -0.72
N SER A 153 -20.50 19.53 -1.39
CA SER A 153 -20.73 18.92 -2.72
C SER A 153 -20.48 19.92 -3.84
#